data_AF-A0A958K573-F1
#
_entry.id   AF-A0A958K573-F1
#
_cell.length_a   1.000
_cell.length_b   1.000
_cell.length_c   1.000
_cell.angle_alpha   90.00
_cell.angle_beta   90.00
_cell.angle_gamma   90.00
#
_symmetry.space_group_name_H-M   'P 1'
#
loop_
_entity.id
_entity.type
_entity.pdbx_description
1 polymer ?
#
loop_
_entity_poly.entity_id
_entity_poly.type
_entity_poly.pdbx_seq_one_letter_code
_entity_poly.pdbx_strand_id
1 'polypeptide(L)'
;MRHLFFSASLLLVLFFFVPALSLAQIMGTDRENIFEEDNDKVKEARDKQYEEKLKVDGLPSEELQFNSPTIEYDKNTNELKGSGGVILSRAGTQLQCDTAYYNQETKDVRVEGQLLYSWPQGRISAQQGDLSLKTETGEFSGSEVVLDDSLFRIKSEKLFKDSETEYRMYDAGFSSCDCKDGGWPWSIDCDKARMEEEGYAHTYNTTLKLYDIPIFYSPYLFFPVKKERQSGLLAPTYGYSSQDGVQYRQPIFLVLNEHSDVNVSPFVETDTRYGSQFDLRAAFSKYHQSETKFLYSDDTWRNGDLRGTNVDGLFDPTFDDQRYGVYHKQLWRTESGFDFPTTFVADI
;
A
#
# COMPACT_ATOMS: atom_id res chain seq x y z
N MET A 1 19.19 -60.69 -15.34
CA MET A 1 20.04 -59.60 -15.85
C MET A 1 19.13 -58.37 -15.99
N ARG A 2 19.33 -57.32 -15.16
CA ARG A 2 18.77 -55.93 -15.19
C ARG A 2 17.23 -55.77 -15.04
N HIS A 3 16.73 -55.35 -13.86
CA HIS A 3 16.37 -53.96 -13.43
C HIS A 3 15.05 -53.46 -14.04
N LEU A 4 14.10 -52.74 -13.41
CA LEU A 4 13.81 -52.09 -12.11
C LEU A 4 12.28 -51.77 -12.21
N PHE A 5 11.46 -51.71 -11.16
CA PHE A 5 10.99 -50.44 -10.60
C PHE A 5 10.10 -50.68 -9.37
N PHE A 6 10.26 -49.77 -8.42
CA PHE A 6 9.63 -49.63 -7.11
C PHE A 6 8.10 -49.69 -7.11
N SER A 7 7.52 -50.48 -6.20
CA SER A 7 6.17 -50.27 -5.67
C SER A 7 6.28 -49.52 -4.34
N ALA A 8 5.86 -48.26 -4.30
CA ALA A 8 5.62 -47.54 -3.06
C ALA A 8 4.11 -47.39 -2.89
N SER A 9 3.54 -48.26 -2.06
CA SER A 9 2.14 -48.21 -1.65
C SER A 9 1.84 -46.92 -0.89
N LEU A 10 0.87 -46.21 -1.45
CA LEU A 10 -0.04 -45.25 -0.86
C LEU A 10 -0.34 -45.54 0.63
N LEU A 11 0.17 -44.68 1.51
CA LEU A 11 -0.25 -44.60 2.91
C LEU A 11 0.04 -43.18 3.40
N LEU A 12 -0.94 -42.28 3.28
CA LEU A 12 -0.98 -41.10 4.14
C LEU A 12 -2.42 -40.81 4.52
N VAL A 13 -2.59 -40.84 5.84
CA VAL A 13 -3.81 -40.86 6.61
C VAL A 13 -4.45 -39.48 6.60
N LEU A 14 -5.74 -39.45 6.29
CA LEU A 14 -6.68 -38.37 6.60
C LEU A 14 -6.68 -38.08 8.10
N PHE A 15 -6.21 -36.91 8.51
CA PHE A 15 -6.63 -36.26 9.75
C PHE A 15 -7.16 -34.87 9.39
N PHE A 16 -8.47 -34.72 9.51
CA PHE A 16 -9.23 -33.50 9.32
C PHE A 16 -9.74 -33.06 10.70
N PHE A 17 -9.76 -31.73 10.94
CA PHE A 17 -10.39 -30.99 12.05
C PHE A 17 -9.70 -31.13 13.44
N VAL A 18 -9.28 -30.09 14.17
CA VAL A 18 -9.71 -28.68 14.30
C VAL A 18 -8.52 -27.88 14.89
N PRO A 19 -8.15 -26.69 14.40
CA PRO A 19 -7.65 -25.63 15.25
C PRO A 19 -8.78 -24.64 15.51
N ALA A 20 -9.04 -24.43 16.80
CA ALA A 20 -9.96 -23.43 17.31
C ALA A 20 -9.75 -22.09 16.61
N LEU A 21 -10.84 -21.53 16.08
CA LEU A 21 -10.93 -20.13 15.71
C LEU A 21 -10.56 -19.29 16.94
N SER A 22 -9.33 -18.79 17.01
CA SER A 22 -9.15 -17.44 17.53
C SER A 22 -9.51 -16.51 16.38
N LEU A 23 -10.74 -16.01 16.38
CA LEU A 23 -11.12 -14.82 15.64
C LEU A 23 -10.21 -13.69 16.12
N ALA A 24 -9.05 -13.52 15.48
CA ALA A 24 -8.45 -12.22 15.41
C ALA A 24 -9.43 -11.39 14.57
N GLN A 25 -10.32 -10.68 15.27
CA GLN A 25 -10.99 -9.53 14.68
C GLN A 25 -9.86 -8.63 14.18
N ILE A 26 -9.60 -8.70 12.88
CA ILE A 26 -8.99 -7.58 12.18
C ILE A 26 -9.97 -6.45 12.44
N MET A 27 -9.66 -5.60 13.42
CA MET A 27 -10.41 -4.37 13.65
C MET A 27 -10.40 -3.66 12.30
N GLY A 28 -11.58 -3.54 11.70
CA GLY A 28 -11.74 -2.77 10.50
C GLY A 28 -11.17 -1.39 10.76
N THR A 29 -10.31 -0.92 9.86
CA THR A 29 -10.06 0.52 9.76
C THR A 29 -11.43 1.15 9.57
N ASP A 30 -11.92 1.85 10.59
CA ASP A 30 -13.24 2.45 10.58
C ASP A 30 -13.28 3.51 9.47
N ARG A 31 -14.01 3.20 8.39
CA ARG A 31 -14.22 4.10 7.26
C ARG A 31 -15.44 4.98 7.54
N GLU A 32 -15.51 5.60 8.71
CA GLU A 32 -16.72 6.30 9.16
C GLU A 32 -16.97 7.65 8.50
N ASN A 33 -15.98 8.25 7.84
CA ASN A 33 -16.09 9.64 7.35
C ASN A 33 -16.00 9.72 5.83
N ILE A 34 -17.01 9.16 5.18
CA ILE A 34 -17.10 9.21 3.71
C ILE A 34 -17.72 10.54 3.26
N PHE A 35 -18.39 11.30 4.12
CA PHE A 35 -19.16 12.50 3.74
C PHE A 35 -18.58 13.79 4.33
N GLU A 36 -18.74 14.91 3.61
CA GLU A 36 -18.19 16.23 3.93
C GLU A 36 -18.58 16.71 5.35
N GLU A 37 -19.83 16.50 5.77
CA GLU A 37 -20.35 16.88 7.10
C GLU A 37 -19.72 16.09 8.27
N ASP A 38 -19.25 14.87 8.01
CA ASP A 38 -18.58 14.02 9.01
C ASP A 38 -17.06 14.28 9.01
N ASN A 39 -16.50 14.63 7.85
CA ASN A 39 -15.11 15.10 7.72
C ASN A 39 -14.84 16.34 8.55
N ASP A 40 -15.76 17.32 8.60
CA ASP A 40 -15.56 18.54 9.40
C ASP A 40 -15.44 18.24 10.90
N LYS A 41 -16.29 17.34 11.42
CA LYS A 41 -16.25 16.95 12.84
C LYS A 41 -14.99 16.16 13.19
N VAL A 42 -14.53 15.31 12.29
CA VAL A 42 -13.28 14.56 12.48
C VAL A 42 -12.07 15.44 12.30
N LYS A 43 -12.11 16.41 11.39
CA LYS A 43 -11.07 17.44 11.28
C LYS A 43 -10.97 18.22 12.57
N GLU A 44 -12.09 18.70 13.13
CA GLU A 44 -12.11 19.36 14.44
C GLU A 44 -11.61 18.47 15.60
N ALA A 45 -12.00 17.19 15.62
CA ALA A 45 -11.56 16.24 16.65
C ALA A 45 -10.07 15.89 16.52
N ARG A 46 -9.58 15.72 15.29
CA ARG A 46 -8.17 15.50 14.94
C ARG A 46 -7.35 16.72 15.29
N ASP A 47 -7.80 17.93 14.96
CA ASP A 47 -7.12 19.18 15.27
C ASP A 47 -7.01 19.34 16.79
N LYS A 48 -8.08 19.03 17.55
CA LYS A 48 -8.03 18.97 19.03
C LYS A 48 -7.06 17.92 19.55
N GLN A 49 -7.03 16.72 18.96
CA GLN A 49 -6.09 15.66 19.36
C GLN A 49 -4.64 16.02 19.01
N TYR A 50 -4.41 16.71 17.90
CA TYR A 50 -3.12 17.29 17.53
C TYR A 50 -2.70 18.36 18.53
N GLU A 51 -3.59 19.29 18.89
CA GLU A 51 -3.31 20.28 19.94
C GLU A 51 -3.03 19.64 21.30
N GLU A 52 -3.69 18.53 21.63
CA GLU A 52 -3.46 17.80 22.87
C GLU A 52 -2.15 17.01 22.87
N LYS A 53 -1.74 16.43 21.72
CA LYS A 53 -0.41 15.82 21.53
C LYS A 53 0.72 16.84 21.48
N LEU A 54 0.43 18.06 21.02
CA LEU A 54 1.34 19.21 21.04
C LEU A 54 1.58 19.75 22.47
N LYS A 55 0.89 19.25 23.49
CA LYS A 55 1.26 19.45 24.91
C LYS A 55 2.47 18.59 25.31
N VAL A 56 3.53 18.67 24.52
CA VAL A 56 4.89 18.41 24.99
C VAL A 56 5.37 19.71 25.63
N ASP A 57 6.08 19.63 26.76
CA ASP A 57 6.60 20.81 27.48
C ASP A 57 7.43 21.69 26.52
N GLY A 58 6.80 22.79 26.06
CA GLY A 58 7.40 23.78 25.17
C GLY A 58 6.85 23.71 23.74
N LEU A 59 6.43 24.87 23.22
CA LEU A 59 6.25 25.06 21.78
C LEU A 59 7.55 24.63 21.05
N PRO A 60 7.47 23.93 19.91
CA PRO A 60 8.66 23.60 19.13
C PRO A 60 9.43 24.90 18.84
N SER A 61 10.65 25.01 19.39
CA SER A 61 11.48 26.18 19.13
C SER A 61 12.00 26.10 17.70
N GLU A 62 11.90 27.22 16.97
CA GLU A 62 12.58 27.36 15.67
C GLU A 62 14.10 27.42 15.84
N GLU A 63 14.57 27.78 17.04
CA GLU A 63 15.97 27.71 17.42
C GLU A 63 16.41 26.25 17.57
N LEU A 64 17.58 25.96 17.00
CA LEU A 64 18.25 24.67 17.11
C LEU A 64 18.72 24.46 18.55
N GLN A 65 18.21 23.42 19.20
CA GLN A 65 18.72 22.95 20.48
C GLN A 65 19.73 21.82 20.22
N PHE A 66 20.98 22.00 20.63
CA PHE A 66 22.04 21.00 20.54
C PHE A 66 22.41 20.55 21.95
N ASN A 67 21.98 19.35 22.35
CA ASN A 67 22.22 18.80 23.68
C ASN A 67 23.10 17.56 23.58
N SER A 68 24.14 17.49 24.44
CA SER A 68 25.01 16.33 24.53
C SER A 68 25.73 16.31 25.89
N PRO A 69 26.08 15.13 26.45
CA PRO A 69 26.88 15.04 27.67
C PRO A 69 28.26 15.69 27.54
N THR A 70 28.90 15.59 26.37
CA THR A 70 30.19 16.21 26.10
C THR A 70 30.08 17.03 24.83
N ILE A 71 30.52 18.30 24.91
CA ILE A 71 30.56 19.21 23.78
C ILE A 71 31.98 19.78 23.67
N GLU A 72 32.60 19.55 22.53
CA GLU A 72 33.89 20.14 22.15
C GLU A 72 33.67 21.13 21.00
N TYR A 73 34.41 22.24 21.00
CA TYR A 73 34.32 23.24 19.95
C TYR A 73 35.69 23.44 19.31
N ASP A 74 35.78 23.18 18.01
CA ASP A 74 36.97 23.45 17.21
C ASP A 74 36.83 24.83 16.54
N LYS A 75 37.69 25.76 16.96
CA LYS A 75 37.73 27.14 16.45
C LYS A 75 38.22 27.24 15.00
N ASN A 76 39.01 26.28 14.53
CA ASN A 76 39.59 26.35 13.19
C ASN A 76 38.58 25.97 12.11
N THR A 77 37.71 25.00 12.42
CA THR A 77 36.65 24.51 11.52
C THR A 77 35.28 25.08 11.82
N ASN A 78 35.14 25.82 12.94
CA ASN A 78 33.88 26.36 13.45
C ASN A 78 32.82 25.26 13.72
N GLU A 79 33.30 24.13 14.22
CA GLU A 79 32.53 22.90 14.39
C GLU A 79 32.32 22.57 15.88
N LEU A 80 31.08 22.25 16.23
CA LEU A 80 30.69 21.67 17.52
C LEU A 80 30.64 20.16 17.40
N LYS A 81 31.41 19.45 18.21
CA LYS A 81 31.36 18.00 18.33
C LYS A 81 30.64 17.62 19.62
N GLY A 82 29.50 16.94 19.48
CA GLY A 82 28.77 16.32 20.58
C GLY A 82 29.08 14.82 20.66
N SER A 83 29.16 14.25 21.86
CA SER A 83 29.40 12.81 22.06
C SER A 83 28.73 12.26 23.31
N GLY A 84 28.36 10.98 23.28
CA GLY A 84 27.76 10.25 24.41
C GLY A 84 26.23 10.26 24.42
N GLY A 85 25.59 10.48 23.27
CA GLY A 85 24.15 10.67 23.14
C GLY A 85 23.83 12.14 22.85
N VAL A 86 23.85 12.49 21.58
CA VAL A 86 23.50 13.81 21.08
C VAL A 86 22.03 13.84 20.72
N ILE A 87 21.34 14.90 21.14
CA ILE A 87 19.97 15.21 20.75
C ILE A 87 19.97 16.60 20.12
N LEU A 88 19.63 16.65 18.84
CA LEU A 88 19.31 17.89 18.14
C LEU A 88 17.79 18.01 18.00
N SER A 89 17.21 19.15 18.37
CA SER A 89 15.79 19.42 18.20
C SER A 89 15.56 20.77 17.55
N ARG A 90 14.68 20.83 16.55
CA ARG A 90 14.28 22.06 15.87
C ARG A 90 12.92 21.89 15.18
N ALA A 91 12.02 22.87 15.34
CA ALA A 91 10.77 22.94 14.58
C ALA A 91 9.95 21.62 14.57
N GLY A 92 9.89 20.91 15.70
CA GLY A 92 9.14 19.64 15.80
C GLY A 92 9.87 18.41 15.26
N THR A 93 11.08 18.56 14.71
CA THR A 93 11.96 17.47 14.33
C THR A 93 12.99 17.20 15.42
N GLN A 94 13.38 15.93 15.58
CA GLN A 94 14.39 15.51 16.53
C GLN A 94 15.35 14.51 15.87
N LEU A 95 16.65 14.71 16.10
CA LEU A 95 17.72 13.83 15.68
C LEU A 95 18.47 13.34 16.91
N GLN A 96 18.49 12.03 17.12
CA GLN A 96 19.21 11.37 18.21
C GLN A 96 20.33 10.52 17.63
N CYS A 97 21.53 10.59 18.20
CA CYS A 97 22.68 9.82 17.74
C CYS A 97 23.80 9.70 18.77
N ASP A 98 24.81 8.87 18.50
CA ASP A 98 25.96 8.69 19.39
C ASP A 98 26.90 9.91 19.37
N THR A 99 27.27 10.34 18.15
CA THR A 99 28.19 11.46 17.89
C THR A 99 27.67 12.33 16.75
N ALA A 100 27.70 13.65 16.93
CA ALA A 100 27.33 14.60 15.90
C ALA A 100 28.38 15.72 15.80
N TYR A 101 28.64 16.14 14.58
CA TYR A 101 29.50 17.27 14.24
C TYR A 101 28.63 18.33 13.57
N TYR A 102 28.55 19.51 14.15
CA TYR A 102 27.71 20.60 13.67
C TYR A 102 28.55 21.83 13.34
N ASN A 103 28.59 22.20 12.06
CA ASN A 103 29.26 23.41 11.61
C ASN A 103 28.34 24.62 11.78
N GLN A 104 28.75 25.59 12.62
CA GLN A 104 27.91 26.74 12.92
C GLN A 104 27.75 27.74 11.77
N GLU A 105 28.68 27.76 10.82
CA GLU A 105 28.69 28.67 9.67
C GLU A 105 27.86 28.09 8.51
N THR A 106 28.15 26.86 8.09
CA THR A 106 27.46 26.24 6.95
C THR A 106 26.09 25.67 7.34
N LYS A 107 25.89 25.39 8.63
CA LYS A 107 24.71 24.71 9.19
C LYS A 107 24.59 23.23 8.80
N ASP A 108 25.72 22.61 8.45
CA ASP A 108 25.80 21.18 8.18
C ASP A 108 25.96 20.38 9.47
N VAL A 109 25.32 19.22 9.52
CA VAL A 109 25.36 18.26 10.62
C VAL A 109 25.81 16.92 10.05
N ARG A 110 26.97 16.43 10.47
CA ARG A 110 27.40 15.05 10.23
C ARG A 110 27.13 14.20 11.45
N VAL A 111 26.59 13.01 11.24
CA VAL A 111 26.24 12.07 12.29
C VAL A 111 26.99 10.76 12.09
N GLU A 112 27.62 10.29 13.15
CA GLU A 112 28.31 9.01 13.19
C GLU A 112 27.68 8.11 14.27
N GLY A 113 27.42 6.85 13.91
CA GLY A 113 26.76 5.88 14.78
C GLY A 113 25.27 5.76 14.49
N GLN A 114 24.56 4.99 15.32
CA GLN A 114 23.13 4.78 15.11
C GLN A 114 22.41 6.12 15.27
N LEU A 115 21.70 6.54 14.23
CA LEU A 115 20.90 7.75 14.25
C LEU A 115 19.42 7.44 14.12
N LEU A 116 18.62 8.21 14.83
CA LEU A 116 17.18 8.23 14.73
C LEU A 116 16.73 9.67 14.48
N TYR A 117 16.25 9.93 13.27
CA TYR A 117 15.61 11.19 12.91
C TYR A 117 14.09 11.00 12.94
N SER A 118 13.37 11.82 13.68
CA SER A 118 11.92 11.74 13.83
C SER A 118 11.26 13.09 13.57
N TRP A 119 10.10 13.05 12.90
CA TRP A 119 9.23 14.17 12.62
C TRP A 119 7.77 13.73 12.85
N PRO A 120 6.77 14.63 12.83
CA PRO A 120 5.41 14.27 13.22
C PRO A 120 4.77 13.12 12.43
N GLN A 121 5.18 12.90 11.18
CA GLN A 121 4.61 11.92 10.26
C GLN A 121 5.42 10.61 10.18
N GLY A 122 6.62 10.55 10.79
CA GLY A 122 7.44 9.34 10.73
C GLY A 122 8.84 9.45 11.32
N ARG A 123 9.64 8.43 11.03
CA ARG A 123 11.02 8.31 11.53
C ARG A 123 11.94 7.62 10.51
N ILE A 124 13.20 8.02 10.52
CA ILE A 124 14.32 7.43 9.78
C ILE A 124 15.33 6.92 10.81
N SER A 125 15.65 5.63 10.75
CA SER A 125 16.80 5.04 11.44
C SER A 125 17.91 4.80 10.43
N ALA A 126 19.16 5.15 10.73
CA ALA A 126 20.28 4.93 9.82
C ALA A 126 21.61 4.74 10.56
N GLN A 127 22.64 4.28 9.84
CA GLN A 127 23.98 4.05 10.41
C GLN A 127 24.89 5.27 10.35
N GLN A 128 24.63 6.16 9.38
CA GLN A 128 25.36 7.40 9.13
C GLN A 128 24.40 8.39 8.46
N GLY A 129 24.65 9.68 8.66
CA GLY A 129 23.92 10.70 7.92
C GLY A 129 24.63 12.04 7.88
N ASP A 130 24.49 12.73 6.75
CA ASP A 130 24.93 14.09 6.54
C ASP A 130 23.70 14.94 6.21
N LEU A 131 23.43 15.97 7.02
CA LEU A 131 22.25 16.82 6.92
C LEU A 131 22.66 18.28 6.76
N SER A 132 21.91 19.03 5.95
CA SER A 132 22.01 20.49 5.88
C SER A 132 20.78 21.10 6.51
N LEU A 133 20.94 21.79 7.64
CA LEU A 133 19.83 22.46 8.33
C LEU A 133 19.33 23.71 7.60
N LYS A 134 20.10 24.21 6.63
CA LYS A 134 19.74 25.39 5.82
C LYS A 134 18.79 25.04 4.70
N THR A 135 19.01 23.90 4.04
CA THR A 135 18.20 23.42 2.92
C THR A 135 17.23 22.31 3.33
N GLU A 136 17.31 21.83 4.58
CA GLU A 136 16.48 20.74 5.12
C GLU A 136 16.62 19.43 4.32
N THR A 137 17.80 19.25 3.73
CA THR A 137 18.17 18.07 2.95
C THR A 137 19.08 17.16 3.75
N GLY A 138 19.15 15.89 3.37
CA GLY A 138 20.08 14.96 4.00
C GLY A 138 20.36 13.72 3.18
N GLU A 139 21.49 13.09 3.45
CA GLU A 139 21.87 11.77 2.97
C GLU A 139 21.96 10.82 4.16
N PHE A 140 21.40 9.63 4.03
CA PHE A 140 21.41 8.58 5.04
C PHE A 140 21.86 7.27 4.42
N SER A 141 22.73 6.54 5.12
CA SER A 141 23.25 5.24 4.69
C SER A 141 22.72 4.10 5.57
N GLY A 142 22.31 3.01 4.93
CA GLY A 142 21.71 1.83 5.59
C GLY A 142 20.47 2.22 6.38
N SER A 143 19.48 2.81 5.70
CA SER A 143 18.35 3.46 6.35
C SER A 143 17.09 2.60 6.37
N GLU A 144 16.31 2.71 7.45
CA GLU A 144 14.94 2.23 7.56
C GLU A 144 14.02 3.42 7.87
N VAL A 145 13.04 3.65 7.00
CA VAL A 145 12.00 4.66 7.16
C VAL A 145 10.72 3.98 7.60
N VAL A 146 10.08 4.52 8.62
CA VAL A 146 8.75 4.12 9.08
C VAL A 146 7.85 5.34 9.02
N LEU A 147 6.78 5.25 8.23
CA LEU A 147 5.74 6.26 8.17
C LEU A 147 4.63 5.85 9.13
N ASP A 148 4.44 6.64 10.20
CA ASP A 148 3.54 6.29 11.30
C ASP A 148 2.08 6.23 10.85
N ASP A 149 1.74 7.04 9.85
CA ASP A 149 0.39 7.09 9.33
C ASP A 149 0.06 5.90 8.41
N SER A 150 0.96 5.51 7.51
CA SER A 150 0.62 4.61 6.40
C SER A 150 1.08 3.16 6.59
N LEU A 151 1.67 2.83 7.74
CA LEU A 151 2.29 1.52 8.06
C LEU A 151 3.35 1.07 7.03
N PHE A 152 3.78 1.97 6.14
CA PHE A 152 4.83 1.68 5.17
C PHE A 152 6.18 1.68 5.87
N ARG A 153 6.91 0.60 5.66
CA ARG A 153 8.31 0.45 6.02
C ARG A 153 9.12 0.43 4.74
N ILE A 154 10.19 1.21 4.74
CA ILE A 154 11.10 1.34 3.60
C ILE A 154 12.49 1.06 4.10
N LYS A 155 13.21 0.15 3.45
CA LYS A 155 14.63 -0.09 3.71
C LYS A 155 15.40 0.30 2.47
N SER A 156 16.55 0.96 2.64
CA SER A 156 17.40 1.33 1.52
C SER A 156 18.87 1.36 1.91
N GLU A 157 19.74 1.05 0.95
CA GLU A 157 21.18 1.22 1.15
C GLU A 157 21.52 2.71 1.25
N LYS A 158 20.88 3.54 0.40
CA LYS A 158 21.02 5.01 0.45
C LYS A 158 19.67 5.69 0.34
N LEU A 159 19.47 6.72 1.16
CA LEU A 159 18.32 7.61 1.16
C LEU A 159 18.82 9.05 1.06
N PHE A 160 18.29 9.80 0.11
CA PHE A 160 18.48 11.24 -0.04
C PHE A 160 17.14 11.91 0.19
N LYS A 161 17.09 12.85 1.13
CA LYS A 161 16.01 13.82 1.28
C LYS A 161 16.39 15.06 0.47
N ASP A 162 15.79 15.23 -0.70
CA ASP A 162 16.11 16.32 -1.63
C ASP A 162 15.37 17.61 -1.31
N SER A 163 14.20 17.50 -0.66
CA SER A 163 13.37 18.63 -0.22
C SER A 163 12.57 18.23 1.02
N GLU A 164 11.62 19.07 1.46
CA GLU A 164 10.67 18.75 2.52
C GLU A 164 9.91 17.44 2.24
N THR A 165 9.47 17.25 0.99
CA THR A 165 8.57 16.16 0.59
C THR A 165 9.17 15.17 -0.41
N GLU A 166 10.32 15.46 -1.02
CA GLU A 166 10.93 14.61 -2.04
C GLU A 166 12.09 13.76 -1.50
N TYR A 167 12.04 12.47 -1.80
CA TYR A 167 13.00 11.47 -1.39
C TYR A 167 13.51 10.65 -2.59
N ARG A 168 14.82 10.42 -2.65
CA ARG A 168 15.44 9.47 -3.59
C ARG A 168 16.08 8.34 -2.82
N MET A 169 15.87 7.12 -3.28
CA MET A 169 16.44 5.94 -2.63
C MET A 169 17.14 5.05 -3.66
N TYR A 170 18.17 4.35 -3.21
CA TYR A 170 18.89 3.34 -3.98
C TYR A 170 18.89 2.02 -3.22
N ASP A 171 18.75 0.93 -3.97
CA ASP A 171 18.63 -0.44 -3.47
C ASP A 171 17.57 -0.50 -2.36
N ALA A 172 16.35 -0.14 -2.75
CA ALA A 172 15.25 0.13 -1.84
C ALA A 172 14.19 -0.97 -1.88
N GLY A 173 13.69 -1.34 -0.72
CA GLY A 173 12.57 -2.27 -0.55
C GLY A 173 11.42 -1.61 0.20
N PHE A 174 10.19 -1.85 -0.26
CA PHE A 174 8.96 -1.32 0.31
C PHE A 174 8.04 -2.46 0.78
N SER A 175 7.48 -2.35 1.98
CA SER A 175 6.45 -3.26 2.48
C SER A 175 5.49 -2.53 3.41
N SER A 176 4.23 -2.96 3.46
CA SER A 176 3.28 -2.52 4.49
C SER A 176 2.98 -3.57 5.56
N CYS A 177 3.68 -4.72 5.59
CA CYS A 177 3.58 -5.62 6.75
C CYS A 177 4.38 -5.07 7.92
N ASP A 178 3.75 -5.03 9.09
CA ASP A 178 4.44 -4.99 10.38
C ASP A 178 4.35 -6.35 11.08
N CYS A 179 5.13 -7.29 10.56
CA CYS A 179 5.16 -8.66 11.04
C CYS A 179 6.06 -8.72 12.31
N LYS A 180 5.59 -9.36 13.39
CA LYS A 180 6.27 -9.36 14.72
C LYS A 180 7.68 -9.97 14.70
N ASP A 181 7.96 -10.84 13.74
CA ASP A 181 9.25 -11.48 13.52
C ASP A 181 10.21 -10.60 12.69
N GLY A 182 9.77 -9.40 12.27
CA GLY A 182 10.53 -8.50 11.41
C GLY A 182 10.57 -8.94 9.95
N GLY A 183 9.85 -10.01 9.59
CA GLY A 183 9.81 -10.54 8.22
C GLY A 183 8.99 -9.66 7.28
N TRP A 184 9.40 -9.62 6.02
CA TRP A 184 8.62 -8.99 4.94
C TRP A 184 8.00 -10.11 4.09
N PRO A 185 6.75 -10.54 4.36
CA PRO A 185 6.11 -11.64 3.61
C PRO A 185 5.87 -11.25 2.14
N TRP A 186 5.89 -9.95 1.86
CA TRP A 186 5.99 -9.41 0.52
C TRP A 186 6.80 -8.11 0.55
N SER A 187 7.52 -7.84 -0.53
CA SER A 187 8.22 -6.57 -0.73
C SER A 187 8.26 -6.17 -2.20
N ILE A 188 8.33 -4.87 -2.43
CA ILE A 188 8.68 -4.31 -3.73
C ILE A 188 10.12 -3.83 -3.64
N ASP A 189 11.03 -4.52 -4.29
CA ASP A 189 12.46 -4.19 -4.29
C ASP A 189 12.81 -3.48 -5.61
N CYS A 190 13.67 -2.47 -5.56
CA CYS A 190 14.06 -1.72 -6.76
C CYS A 190 15.47 -1.12 -6.62
N ASP A 191 16.15 -0.94 -7.76
CA ASP A 191 17.48 -0.33 -7.80
C ASP A 191 17.42 1.16 -7.45
N LYS A 192 16.32 1.81 -7.84
CA LYS A 192 16.11 3.24 -7.64
C LYS A 192 14.65 3.55 -7.40
N ALA A 193 14.38 4.37 -6.39
CA ALA A 193 13.07 4.96 -6.16
C ALA A 193 13.14 6.48 -6.04
N ARG A 194 12.07 7.14 -6.47
CA ARG A 194 11.74 8.53 -6.14
C ARG A 194 10.38 8.55 -5.48
N MET A 195 10.25 9.20 -4.35
CA MET A 195 9.02 9.25 -3.59
C MET A 195 8.72 10.69 -3.23
N GLU A 196 7.46 11.07 -3.44
CA GLU A 196 6.90 12.33 -2.95
C GLU A 196 5.96 12.02 -1.78
N GLU A 197 6.12 12.72 -0.66
CA GLU A 197 5.21 12.64 0.48
C GLU A 197 3.79 13.01 0.04
N GLU A 198 2.79 12.23 0.46
CA GLU A 198 1.40 12.33 0.01
C GLU A 198 1.20 12.21 -1.53
N GLY A 199 2.20 11.73 -2.26
CA GLY A 199 2.19 11.58 -3.71
C GLY A 199 2.38 10.13 -4.18
N TYR A 200 3.28 9.95 -5.15
CA TYR A 200 3.59 8.65 -5.75
C TYR A 200 5.04 8.24 -5.47
N ALA A 201 5.23 6.94 -5.27
CA ALA A 201 6.54 6.31 -5.36
C ALA A 201 6.74 5.80 -6.78
N HIS A 202 7.76 6.33 -7.44
CA HIS A 202 8.24 5.91 -8.75
C HIS A 202 9.47 5.02 -8.57
N THR A 203 9.38 3.77 -9.01
CA THR A 203 10.43 2.76 -8.83
C THR A 203 10.92 2.26 -10.20
N TYR A 204 12.21 1.94 -10.28
CA TYR A 204 12.87 1.50 -11.51
C TYR A 204 13.59 0.16 -11.28
N ASN A 205 13.53 -0.73 -12.26
CA ASN A 205 14.02 -2.11 -12.17
C ASN A 205 13.42 -2.82 -10.96
N THR A 206 12.09 -2.81 -10.90
CA THR A 206 11.32 -3.21 -9.74
C THR A 206 10.98 -4.68 -9.78
N THR A 207 11.21 -5.38 -8.67
CA THR A 207 10.86 -6.78 -8.48
C THR A 207 9.91 -6.92 -7.30
N LEU A 208 8.71 -7.43 -7.55
CA LEU A 208 7.79 -7.86 -6.48
C LEU A 208 8.23 -9.24 -5.99
N LYS A 209 8.46 -9.35 -4.69
CA LYS A 209 8.82 -10.60 -4.02
C LYS A 209 7.72 -11.02 -3.05
N LEU A 210 7.48 -12.32 -2.99
CA LEU A 210 6.77 -12.97 -1.88
C LEU A 210 7.82 -13.72 -1.06
N TYR A 211 8.02 -13.29 0.19
CA TYR A 211 9.22 -13.61 0.96
C TYR A 211 10.47 -13.30 0.11
N ASP A 212 11.33 -14.29 -0.12
CA ASP A 212 12.53 -14.14 -0.94
C ASP A 212 12.35 -14.58 -2.41
N ILE A 213 11.12 -14.92 -2.82
CA ILE A 213 10.83 -15.44 -4.16
C ILE A 213 10.36 -14.30 -5.07
N PRO A 214 11.10 -13.97 -6.15
CA PRO A 214 10.66 -12.98 -7.12
C PRO A 214 9.50 -13.53 -7.96
N ILE A 215 8.36 -12.84 -7.97
CA ILE A 215 7.16 -13.27 -8.70
C ILE A 215 6.81 -12.38 -9.88
N PHE A 216 7.28 -11.13 -9.89
CA PHE A 216 7.00 -10.19 -10.96
C PHE A 216 8.11 -9.16 -11.09
N TYR A 217 8.48 -8.81 -12.32
CA TYR A 217 9.47 -7.79 -12.64
C TYR A 217 8.85 -6.72 -13.54
N SER A 218 9.15 -5.45 -13.27
CA SER A 218 8.83 -4.33 -14.15
C SER A 218 10.02 -3.37 -14.25
N PRO A 219 10.40 -2.92 -15.46
CA PRO A 219 11.40 -1.85 -15.63
C PRO A 219 11.01 -0.54 -14.93
N TYR A 220 9.71 -0.30 -14.78
CA TYR A 220 9.16 0.87 -14.12
C TYR A 220 7.81 0.54 -13.48
N LEU A 221 7.68 0.84 -12.19
CA LEU A 221 6.43 0.68 -11.46
C LEU A 221 6.22 1.92 -10.61
N PHE A 222 4.98 2.42 -10.56
CA PHE A 222 4.61 3.49 -9.66
C PHE A 222 3.38 3.10 -8.84
N PHE A 223 3.35 3.54 -7.59
CA PHE A 223 2.23 3.29 -6.68
C PHE A 223 2.03 4.48 -5.75
N PRO A 224 0.79 4.75 -5.32
CA PRO A 224 0.50 5.85 -4.43
C PRO A 224 1.07 5.59 -3.03
N VAL A 225 1.61 6.63 -2.40
CA VAL A 225 2.09 6.63 -1.00
C VAL A 225 1.08 7.31 -0.07
N LYS A 226 0.09 8.01 -0.64
CA LYS A 226 -1.02 8.65 0.07
C LYS A 226 -2.04 7.65 0.63
N LYS A 227 -2.67 7.98 1.76
CA LYS A 227 -3.82 7.24 2.33
C LYS A 227 -5.12 7.37 1.53
N GLU A 228 -5.28 8.47 0.79
CA GLU A 228 -6.51 8.71 0.04
C GLU A 228 -6.67 7.69 -1.09
N ARG A 229 -7.91 7.40 -1.45
CA ARG A 229 -8.20 6.49 -2.57
C ARG A 229 -7.62 7.09 -3.83
N GLN A 230 -6.76 6.35 -4.52
CA GLN A 230 -6.15 6.76 -5.79
C GLN A 230 -6.45 5.74 -6.88
N SER A 231 -6.48 6.20 -8.12
CA SER A 231 -6.57 5.35 -9.30
C SER A 231 -5.30 4.52 -9.49
N GLY A 232 -5.42 3.27 -9.92
CA GLY A 232 -4.27 2.39 -10.11
C GLY A 232 -4.63 0.97 -10.56
N LEU A 233 -3.59 0.18 -10.82
CA LEU A 233 -3.75 -1.25 -11.12
C LEU A 233 -3.96 -2.02 -9.80
N LEU A 234 -5.01 -2.84 -9.75
CA LEU A 234 -5.20 -3.78 -8.65
C LEU A 234 -4.48 -5.10 -8.96
N ALA A 235 -4.30 -5.92 -7.92
CA ALA A 235 -3.76 -7.26 -8.10
C ALA A 235 -4.62 -8.06 -9.10
N PRO A 236 -4.02 -8.71 -10.10
CA PRO A 236 -4.77 -9.56 -11.02
C PRO A 236 -5.28 -10.80 -10.29
N THR A 237 -6.37 -11.36 -10.81
CA THR A 237 -6.77 -12.72 -10.45
C THR A 237 -6.41 -13.66 -11.60
N TYR A 238 -5.86 -14.82 -11.26
CA TYR A 238 -5.54 -15.87 -12.22
C TYR A 238 -5.95 -17.23 -11.67
N GLY A 239 -6.20 -18.18 -12.56
CA GLY A 239 -6.68 -19.51 -12.20
C GLY A 239 -6.60 -20.47 -13.36
N TYR A 240 -6.90 -21.73 -13.09
CA TYR A 240 -7.08 -22.75 -14.11
C TYR A 240 -8.25 -23.64 -13.73
N SER A 241 -9.14 -23.90 -14.68
CA SER A 241 -10.20 -24.90 -14.54
C SER A 241 -10.31 -25.74 -15.82
N SER A 242 -10.79 -26.97 -15.69
CA SER A 242 -11.12 -27.80 -16.87
C SER A 242 -12.33 -27.27 -17.67
N GLN A 243 -12.96 -26.22 -17.17
CA GLN A 243 -14.14 -25.61 -17.78
C GLN A 243 -13.80 -24.36 -18.58
N ASP A 244 -12.98 -23.49 -18.02
CA ASP A 244 -12.70 -22.16 -18.55
C ASP A 244 -11.24 -22.02 -19.03
N GLY A 245 -10.46 -23.10 -18.91
CA GLY A 245 -9.04 -23.12 -19.22
C GLY A 245 -8.25 -22.23 -18.27
N VAL A 246 -7.25 -21.53 -18.80
CA VAL A 246 -6.49 -20.54 -18.05
C VAL A 246 -7.34 -19.27 -17.93
N GLN A 247 -7.48 -18.79 -16.70
CA GLN A 247 -8.25 -17.61 -16.35
C GLN A 247 -7.29 -16.50 -15.95
N TYR A 248 -7.48 -15.29 -16.47
CA TYR A 248 -6.77 -14.09 -16.06
C TYR A 248 -7.69 -12.88 -16.09
N ARG A 249 -7.63 -12.04 -15.06
CA ARG A 249 -8.39 -10.78 -14.97
C ARG A 249 -7.50 -9.71 -14.36
N GLN A 250 -7.47 -8.53 -14.97
CA GLN A 250 -6.68 -7.39 -14.52
C GLN A 250 -7.60 -6.22 -14.17
N PRO A 251 -7.93 -5.99 -12.89
CA PRO A 251 -8.75 -4.84 -12.51
C PRO A 251 -7.92 -3.55 -12.56
N ILE A 252 -8.51 -2.51 -13.14
CA ILE A 252 -8.02 -1.12 -13.18
C ILE A 252 -9.00 -0.30 -12.36
N PHE A 253 -8.56 0.20 -11.22
CA PHE A 253 -9.36 1.01 -10.32
C PHE A 253 -9.21 2.49 -10.67
N LEU A 254 -10.33 3.19 -10.80
CA LEU A 254 -10.41 4.60 -11.14
C LEU A 254 -11.26 5.32 -10.10
N VAL A 255 -10.67 6.29 -9.43
CA VAL A 255 -11.37 7.18 -8.50
C VAL A 255 -11.96 8.33 -9.31
N LEU A 256 -13.27 8.52 -9.20
CA LEU A 256 -13.96 9.63 -9.87
C LEU A 256 -14.06 10.85 -8.96
N ASN A 257 -14.42 10.62 -7.69
CA ASN A 257 -14.44 11.61 -6.60
C ASN A 257 -14.43 10.87 -5.25
N GLU A 258 -14.56 11.60 -4.14
CA GLU A 258 -14.53 11.04 -2.78
C GLU A 258 -15.62 9.98 -2.52
N HIS A 259 -16.73 10.02 -3.28
CA HIS A 259 -17.90 9.17 -3.05
C HIS A 259 -18.21 8.23 -4.21
N SER A 260 -17.38 8.18 -5.26
CA SER A 260 -17.62 7.31 -6.41
C SER A 260 -16.35 6.83 -7.10
N ASP A 261 -16.42 5.60 -7.60
CA ASP A 261 -15.30 4.91 -8.21
C ASP A 261 -15.76 3.88 -9.24
N VAL A 262 -14.85 3.54 -10.16
CA VAL A 262 -15.06 2.56 -11.21
C VAL A 262 -13.92 1.55 -11.23
N ASN A 263 -14.24 0.26 -11.28
CA ASN A 263 -13.29 -0.78 -11.67
C ASN A 263 -13.55 -1.21 -13.11
N VAL A 264 -12.54 -1.13 -13.97
CA VAL A 264 -12.56 -1.74 -15.31
C VAL A 264 -11.70 -2.99 -15.26
N SER A 265 -12.30 -4.16 -15.49
CA SER A 265 -11.66 -5.46 -15.32
C SER A 265 -11.74 -6.26 -16.61
N PRO A 266 -10.83 -6.04 -17.58
CA PRO A 266 -10.63 -6.98 -18.67
C PRO A 266 -10.30 -8.37 -18.13
N PHE A 267 -10.84 -9.39 -18.78
CA PHE A 267 -10.58 -10.78 -18.44
C PHE A 267 -10.51 -11.66 -19.67
N VAL A 268 -9.86 -12.80 -19.49
CA VAL A 268 -9.68 -13.84 -20.49
C VAL A 268 -9.78 -15.20 -19.82
N GLU A 269 -10.54 -16.10 -20.43
CA GLU A 269 -10.77 -17.49 -20.06
C GLU A 269 -10.53 -18.31 -21.34
N THR A 270 -9.38 -18.99 -21.44
CA THR A 270 -8.85 -19.47 -22.74
C THR A 270 -9.77 -20.43 -23.48
N ASP A 271 -10.60 -21.18 -22.76
CA ASP A 271 -11.43 -22.23 -23.36
C ASP A 271 -12.89 -21.78 -23.55
N THR A 272 -13.24 -20.60 -23.04
CA THR A 272 -14.63 -20.13 -23.04
C THR A 272 -14.79 -18.74 -23.62
N ARG A 273 -14.16 -17.72 -23.04
CA ARG A 273 -14.54 -16.35 -23.35
C ARG A 273 -13.50 -15.32 -22.95
N TYR A 274 -13.63 -14.14 -23.53
CA TYR A 274 -12.90 -12.96 -23.10
C TYR A 274 -13.85 -11.78 -23.03
N GLY A 275 -13.48 -10.73 -22.30
CA GLY A 275 -14.40 -9.62 -22.12
C GLY A 275 -13.90 -8.58 -21.14
N SER A 276 -14.82 -7.74 -20.69
CA SER A 276 -14.55 -6.73 -19.68
C SER A 276 -15.74 -6.54 -18.76
N GLN A 277 -15.46 -6.37 -17.48
CA GLN A 277 -16.44 -5.99 -16.48
C GLN A 277 -16.18 -4.56 -16.00
N PHE A 278 -17.23 -3.75 -15.94
CA PHE A 278 -17.21 -2.39 -15.42
C PHE A 278 -18.06 -2.37 -14.16
N ASP A 279 -17.46 -2.06 -13.01
CA ASP A 279 -18.15 -1.94 -11.73
C ASP A 279 -18.10 -0.49 -11.26
N LEU A 280 -19.23 0.20 -11.31
CA LEU A 280 -19.40 1.57 -10.82
C LEU A 280 -20.06 1.53 -9.45
N ARG A 281 -19.40 2.14 -8.47
CA ARG A 281 -19.93 2.33 -7.11
C ARG A 281 -20.06 3.81 -6.83
N ALA A 282 -21.20 4.21 -6.28
CA ALA A 282 -21.45 5.60 -5.88
C ALA A 282 -22.24 5.65 -4.57
N ALA A 283 -21.77 6.44 -3.62
CA ALA A 283 -22.50 6.83 -2.42
C ALA A 283 -23.05 8.25 -2.62
N PHE A 284 -24.38 8.39 -2.59
CA PHE A 284 -25.03 9.70 -2.72
C PHE A 284 -25.24 10.36 -1.36
N SER A 285 -25.40 9.55 -0.32
CA SER A 285 -25.46 9.98 1.08
C SER A 285 -25.16 8.80 2.01
N LYS A 286 -25.06 9.04 3.32
CA LYS A 286 -24.98 7.97 4.33
C LYS A 286 -26.14 6.97 4.29
N TYR A 287 -27.24 7.37 3.65
CA TYR A 287 -28.47 6.61 3.55
C TYR A 287 -28.71 6.03 2.16
N HIS A 288 -27.88 6.34 1.16
CA HIS A 288 -28.11 5.89 -0.20
C HIS A 288 -26.81 5.57 -0.93
N GLN A 289 -26.67 4.30 -1.32
CA GLN A 289 -25.53 3.79 -2.08
C GLN A 289 -26.03 3.02 -3.30
N SER A 290 -25.23 3.04 -4.37
CA SER A 290 -25.49 2.28 -5.59
C SER A 290 -24.24 1.56 -6.08
N GLU A 291 -24.46 0.36 -6.63
CA GLU A 291 -23.45 -0.50 -7.24
C GLU A 291 -24.02 -0.98 -8.58
N THR A 292 -23.31 -0.73 -9.67
CA THR A 292 -23.71 -1.10 -11.03
C THR A 292 -22.58 -1.84 -11.69
N LYS A 293 -22.83 -3.09 -12.09
CA LYS A 293 -21.90 -3.92 -12.84
C LYS A 293 -22.42 -4.12 -14.25
N PHE A 294 -21.62 -3.75 -15.22
CA PHE A 294 -21.82 -4.09 -16.62
C PHE A 294 -20.78 -5.14 -17.01
N LEU A 295 -21.22 -6.22 -17.65
CA LEU A 295 -20.36 -7.27 -18.16
C LEU A 295 -20.56 -7.34 -19.67
N TYR A 296 -19.47 -7.27 -20.41
CA TYR A 296 -19.41 -7.72 -21.78
C TYR A 296 -18.56 -8.98 -21.83
N SER A 297 -19.05 -10.04 -22.46
CA SER A 297 -18.25 -11.20 -22.81
C SER A 297 -18.49 -11.67 -24.24
N ASP A 298 -17.41 -12.07 -24.90
CA ASP A 298 -17.41 -12.76 -26.17
C ASP A 298 -17.04 -14.22 -25.91
N ASP A 299 -18.02 -15.09 -26.11
CA ASP A 299 -18.00 -16.52 -25.85
C ASP A 299 -17.65 -17.34 -27.12
N THR A 300 -17.20 -16.70 -28.22
CA THR A 300 -16.82 -17.38 -29.48
C THR A 300 -15.74 -18.46 -29.30
N TRP A 301 -14.91 -18.35 -28.26
CA TRP A 301 -13.85 -19.32 -27.97
C TRP A 301 -14.35 -20.65 -27.42
N ARG A 302 -15.64 -20.76 -27.08
CA ARG A 302 -16.26 -22.04 -26.70
C ARG A 302 -16.26 -23.09 -27.81
N ASN A 303 -15.90 -22.74 -29.05
CA ASN A 303 -15.76 -23.67 -30.17
C ASN A 303 -17.00 -24.59 -30.35
N GLY A 304 -18.19 -24.05 -30.06
CA GLY A 304 -19.48 -24.76 -30.12
C GLY A 304 -19.83 -25.63 -28.90
N ASP A 305 -18.98 -25.72 -27.88
CA ASP A 305 -19.24 -26.49 -26.66
C ASP A 305 -20.11 -25.67 -25.69
N LEU A 306 -21.43 -25.83 -25.79
CA LEU A 306 -22.37 -25.18 -24.87
C LEU A 306 -22.41 -25.91 -23.53
N ARG A 307 -21.78 -25.36 -22.49
CA ARG A 307 -21.99 -25.79 -21.10
C ARG A 307 -23.24 -25.15 -20.47
N GLY A 308 -24.38 -25.33 -21.14
CA GLY A 308 -25.73 -25.18 -20.59
C GLY A 308 -26.43 -26.55 -20.62
N THR A 309 -27.59 -26.68 -19.99
CA THR A 309 -28.41 -27.90 -20.10
C THR A 309 -28.76 -28.12 -21.58
N ASN A 310 -27.98 -28.96 -22.26
CA ASN A 310 -28.30 -29.44 -23.60
C ASN A 310 -29.51 -30.37 -23.48
N VAL A 311 -30.69 -29.77 -23.61
CA VAL A 311 -31.97 -30.47 -23.64
C VAL A 311 -32.40 -30.49 -25.10
N ASP A 312 -32.53 -31.69 -25.67
CA ASP A 312 -33.03 -31.89 -27.03
C ASP A 312 -34.33 -31.08 -27.24
N GLY A 313 -34.34 -30.21 -28.26
CA GLY A 313 -35.48 -29.34 -28.60
C GLY A 313 -35.48 -27.96 -27.93
N LEU A 314 -34.55 -27.66 -27.02
CA LEU A 314 -34.33 -26.34 -26.41
C LEU A 314 -32.98 -25.72 -26.82
N PHE A 315 -32.22 -26.41 -27.67
CA PHE A 315 -31.04 -25.86 -28.32
C PHE A 315 -31.48 -24.76 -29.30
N ASP A 316 -31.24 -23.52 -28.91
CA ASP A 316 -31.41 -22.36 -29.78
C ASP A 316 -30.04 -21.95 -30.35
N PRO A 317 -29.76 -22.20 -31.64
CA PRO A 317 -28.52 -21.79 -32.30
C PRO A 317 -28.38 -20.27 -32.45
N THR A 318 -29.36 -19.48 -31.99
CA THR A 318 -29.33 -18.02 -31.99
C THR A 318 -28.84 -17.41 -30.68
N PHE A 319 -28.42 -18.19 -29.68
CA PHE A 319 -27.73 -17.62 -28.53
C PHE A 319 -26.49 -16.86 -29.00
N ASP A 320 -26.52 -15.54 -28.82
CA ASP A 320 -25.46 -14.66 -29.28
C ASP A 320 -24.14 -15.00 -28.55
N ASP A 321 -23.07 -15.11 -29.33
CA ASP A 321 -21.71 -15.27 -28.79
C ASP A 321 -21.29 -14.04 -27.98
N GLN A 322 -21.92 -12.89 -28.21
CA GLN A 322 -21.73 -11.67 -27.44
C GLN A 322 -22.81 -11.55 -26.37
N ARG A 323 -22.40 -11.50 -25.11
CA ARG A 323 -23.29 -11.41 -23.95
C ARG A 323 -23.13 -10.09 -23.22
N TYR A 324 -24.26 -9.53 -22.81
CA TYR A 324 -24.30 -8.29 -22.04
C TYR A 324 -25.05 -8.51 -20.72
N GLY A 325 -24.31 -8.49 -19.62
CA GLY A 325 -24.87 -8.57 -18.28
C GLY A 325 -24.97 -7.19 -17.64
N VAL A 326 -26.10 -6.88 -17.01
CA VAL A 326 -26.25 -5.72 -16.13
C VAL A 326 -26.74 -6.18 -14.78
N TYR A 327 -25.99 -5.86 -13.75
CA TYR A 327 -26.38 -6.00 -12.35
C TYR A 327 -26.42 -4.61 -11.74
N HIS A 328 -27.55 -4.22 -11.17
CA HIS A 328 -27.68 -2.96 -10.46
C HIS A 328 -28.26 -3.21 -9.08
N LYS A 329 -27.61 -2.67 -8.06
CA LYS A 329 -28.08 -2.71 -6.68
C LYS A 329 -28.12 -1.31 -6.13
N GLN A 330 -29.23 -0.95 -5.50
CA GLN A 330 -29.31 0.23 -4.64
C GLN A 330 -29.56 -0.21 -3.21
N LEU A 331 -28.96 0.51 -2.27
CA LEU A 331 -29.14 0.31 -0.85
C LEU A 331 -29.64 1.62 -0.25
N TRP A 332 -30.84 1.58 0.33
CA TRP A 332 -31.41 2.68 1.09
C TRP A 332 -31.38 2.34 2.57
N ARG A 333 -30.73 3.15 3.40
CA ARG A 333 -30.64 2.98 4.85
C ARG A 333 -31.47 4.03 5.56
N THR A 334 -32.32 3.63 6.50
CA THR A 334 -33.04 4.57 7.36
C THR A 334 -32.17 5.08 8.51
N GLU A 335 -32.57 6.16 9.16
CA GLU A 335 -31.88 6.67 10.36
C GLU A 335 -31.87 5.65 11.51
N SER A 336 -32.88 4.78 11.57
CA SER A 336 -32.96 3.67 12.52
C SER A 336 -32.05 2.48 12.18
N GLY A 337 -31.27 2.56 11.08
CA GLY A 337 -30.32 1.54 10.65
C GLY A 337 -30.93 0.38 9.85
N PHE A 338 -32.17 0.52 9.36
CA PHE A 338 -32.80 -0.50 8.53
C PHE A 338 -32.42 -0.33 7.05
N ASP A 339 -32.03 -1.43 6.41
CA ASP A 339 -31.55 -1.46 5.03
C ASP A 339 -32.61 -2.01 4.06
N PHE A 340 -32.94 -1.24 3.03
CA PHE A 340 -33.81 -1.62 1.91
C PHE A 340 -32.97 -1.77 0.63
N PRO A 341 -32.51 -2.99 0.30
CA PRO A 341 -31.82 -3.24 -0.95
C PRO A 341 -32.83 -3.45 -2.09
N THR A 342 -32.64 -2.76 -3.21
CA THR A 342 -33.27 -3.12 -4.48
C THR A 342 -32.21 -3.66 -5.42
N THR A 343 -32.54 -4.72 -6.17
CA THR A 343 -31.60 -5.36 -7.09
C THR A 343 -32.29 -5.66 -8.40
N PHE A 344 -31.63 -5.29 -9.48
CA PHE A 344 -32.01 -5.55 -10.86
C PHE A 344 -30.90 -6.36 -11.52
N VAL A 345 -31.28 -7.41 -12.24
CA VAL A 345 -30.37 -8.23 -13.03
C VAL A 345 -30.98 -8.38 -14.41
N ALA A 346 -30.19 -8.07 -15.44
CA ALA A 346 -30.48 -8.39 -16.82
C ALA A 346 -29.29 -9.15 -17.42
N ASP A 347 -29.60 -10.15 -18.22
CA ASP A 347 -28.68 -10.88 -19.08
C ASP A 347 -29.31 -10.79 -20.46
N ILE A 348 -28.60 -10.15 -21.40
CA ILE A 348 -29.07 -9.83 -22.75
C ILE A 348 -28.19 -10.54 -23.76
#